data_AF-A0A1H1RJR5-F1
#
_entry.id   AF-A0A1H1RJR5-F1
#
_cell.length_a   1.000
_cell.length_b   1.000
_cell.length_c   1.000
_cell.angle_alpha   90.00
_cell.angle_beta   90.00
_cell.angle_gamma   90.00
#
_symmetry.space_group_name_H-M   'P 1'
#
loop_
_entity.id
_entity.type
_entity.pdbx_description
1 polymer ?
#
loop_
_entity_poly.entity_id
_entity_poly.type
_entity_poly.pdbx_seq_one_letter_code
_entity_poly.pdbx_strand_id
1 'polypeptide(L)'
;MHSTNYSTLDNDFSGKDFNQLIPYPAKLFKNLNAEQRQVFQKLLNKKPGESFDIEKELSDIIKPLKGIFQKKLNYEEILQKIFNHYKLHGSTSSVKKMEEQILLYKFKENYDKLSPEEKKKFQEELNKVLENQNLESSQLASLGTVGALALAELSGMGIYIVASTLVGGLTSLLGITLPFAFYTGMSSFLAFVTGPIGWAIGIGAFAYSVRNESLESISKKFRTTFLASKNLVRGNYELASIIVVQICAFRIILNQEKNKKIEVLNSEIAIERKEQTQVSSKIEMVELQLQGILEEKEKLYQERGIISSSIQNKEKSAQILKSALI
;
A
#
# COMPACT_ATOMS: atom_id res chain seq x y z
N MET A 1 -44.31 0.95 0.93
CA MET A 1 -43.60 0.77 2.23
C MET A 1 -42.41 -0.16 2.01
N HIS A 2 -41.23 0.42 1.78
CA HIS A 2 -39.89 -0.04 2.22
C HIS A 2 -38.85 0.86 1.54
N SER A 3 -38.74 2.08 2.05
CA SER A 3 -37.60 2.97 1.78
C SER A 3 -36.43 2.49 2.64
N THR A 4 -35.47 1.79 2.05
CA THR A 4 -34.18 1.55 2.70
C THR A 4 -33.43 2.87 2.81
N ASN A 5 -33.33 3.39 4.03
CA ASN A 5 -32.47 4.51 4.40
C ASN A 5 -31.00 4.17 4.11
N TYR A 6 -30.41 4.82 3.11
CA TYR A 6 -28.96 4.81 2.87
C TYR A 6 -28.27 6.11 3.32
N SER A 7 -28.87 6.84 4.27
CA SER A 7 -28.40 8.16 4.71
C SER A 7 -27.44 8.15 5.91
N THR A 8 -26.63 7.11 6.09
CA THR A 8 -25.59 7.09 7.14
C THR A 8 -24.35 6.31 6.69
N LEU A 9 -23.65 6.82 5.68
CA LEU A 9 -22.22 6.57 5.48
C LEU A 9 -21.49 7.84 5.07
N ASP A 10 -21.90 8.98 5.62
CA ASP A 10 -21.01 10.12 5.83
C ASP A 10 -20.14 9.80 7.05
N ASN A 11 -19.10 9.01 6.80
CA ASN A 11 -17.93 8.96 7.66
C ASN A 11 -16.73 9.25 6.77
N ASP A 12 -16.47 10.54 6.62
CA ASP A 12 -15.17 11.13 6.90
C ASP A 12 -14.00 10.12 6.89
N PHE A 13 -13.46 9.85 5.70
CA PHE A 13 -12.16 9.20 5.52
C PHE A 13 -11.07 10.25 5.26
N SER A 14 -11.11 11.35 6.03
CA SER A 14 -9.89 12.11 6.29
C SER A 14 -9.08 11.36 7.37
N GLY A 15 -8.02 10.67 6.94
CA GLY A 15 -6.91 10.34 7.84
C GLY A 15 -7.03 9.14 8.78
N LYS A 16 -7.69 8.03 8.42
CA LYS A 16 -7.67 6.81 9.28
C LYS A 16 -7.08 5.57 8.61
N ASP A 17 -5.98 5.15 9.23
CA ASP A 17 -5.30 3.86 9.21
C ASP A 17 -4.55 3.43 7.92
N PHE A 18 -3.32 3.94 7.81
CA PHE A 18 -2.18 3.21 7.22
C PHE A 18 -1.87 1.85 7.92
N ASN A 19 -2.77 1.33 8.77
CA ASN A 19 -2.49 0.30 9.77
C ASN A 19 -2.91 -1.12 9.40
N GLN A 20 -3.50 -1.38 8.24
CA GLN A 20 -3.88 -2.75 7.91
C GLN A 20 -3.71 -3.08 6.43
N LEU A 21 -2.50 -3.43 5.96
CA LEU A 21 -2.46 -4.24 4.72
C LEU A 21 -1.36 -5.28 4.51
N ILE A 22 -0.32 -5.35 5.35
CA ILE A 22 0.50 -6.56 5.51
C ILE A 22 0.98 -6.61 6.98
N PRO A 23 0.30 -7.34 7.88
CA PRO A 23 0.58 -7.28 9.33
C PRO A 23 1.72 -8.19 9.80
N TYR A 24 2.25 -9.09 8.97
CA TYR A 24 3.25 -10.08 9.41
C TYR A 24 4.23 -10.43 8.27
N PRO A 25 5.55 -10.60 8.53
CA PRO A 25 6.52 -10.97 7.50
C PRO A 25 6.13 -12.24 6.73
N ALA A 26 5.56 -13.25 7.39
CA ALA A 26 5.11 -14.46 6.70
C ALA A 26 4.03 -14.19 5.62
N LYS A 27 3.20 -13.15 5.80
CA LYS A 27 2.21 -12.71 4.79
C LYS A 27 2.88 -11.88 3.69
N LEU A 28 3.97 -11.15 3.98
CA LEU A 28 4.74 -10.41 2.98
C LEU A 28 5.21 -11.35 1.87
N PHE A 29 5.91 -12.43 2.22
CA PHE A 29 6.54 -13.32 1.23
C PHE A 29 5.53 -13.99 0.29
N LYS A 30 4.28 -14.20 0.73
CA LYS A 30 3.20 -14.68 -0.16
C LYS A 30 2.84 -13.66 -1.24
N ASN A 31 2.89 -12.37 -0.91
CA ASN A 31 2.56 -11.27 -1.81
C ASN A 31 3.76 -10.79 -2.66
N LEU A 32 4.97 -11.26 -2.37
CA LEU A 32 6.14 -10.88 -3.18
C LEU A 32 6.13 -11.61 -4.53
N ASN A 33 6.40 -10.86 -5.61
CA ASN A 33 6.63 -11.40 -6.94
C ASN A 33 8.03 -12.07 -7.04
N ALA A 34 8.34 -12.68 -8.19
CA ALA A 34 9.60 -13.42 -8.38
C ALA A 34 10.86 -12.56 -8.16
N GLU A 35 10.88 -11.33 -8.68
CA GLU A 35 12.02 -10.41 -8.59
C GLU A 35 12.21 -9.90 -7.15
N GLN A 36 11.11 -9.54 -6.47
CA GLN A 36 11.12 -9.13 -5.07
C GLN A 36 11.58 -10.27 -4.16
N ARG A 37 11.16 -11.52 -4.41
CA ARG A 37 11.65 -12.70 -3.68
C ARG A 37 13.14 -12.95 -3.95
N GLN A 38 13.62 -12.67 -5.16
CA GLN A 38 15.03 -12.83 -5.52
C GLN A 38 15.94 -11.95 -4.66
N VAL A 39 15.47 -10.78 -4.23
CA VAL A 39 16.20 -9.90 -3.30
C VAL A 39 16.54 -10.65 -2.02
N PHE A 40 15.53 -11.24 -1.37
CA PHE A 40 15.69 -11.99 -0.14
C PHE A 40 16.47 -13.29 -0.36
N GLN A 41 16.31 -13.98 -1.50
CA GLN A 41 17.11 -15.16 -1.82
C GLN A 41 18.60 -14.82 -1.92
N LYS A 42 18.95 -13.73 -2.61
CA LYS A 42 20.35 -13.26 -2.65
C LYS A 42 20.86 -12.85 -1.27
N LEU A 43 20.05 -12.16 -0.48
CA LEU A 43 20.35 -11.81 0.92
C LEU A 43 20.41 -13.01 1.86
N LEU A 44 19.91 -14.19 1.49
CA LEU A 44 19.97 -15.39 2.33
C LEU A 44 20.99 -16.40 1.81
N ASN A 45 21.68 -16.05 0.72
CA ASN A 45 22.50 -16.96 -0.08
C ASN A 45 21.72 -18.24 -0.46
N LYS A 46 20.56 -18.04 -1.07
CA LYS A 46 19.68 -19.07 -1.59
C LYS A 46 19.67 -18.99 -3.11
N LYS A 47 19.43 -20.12 -3.77
CA LYS A 47 19.29 -20.15 -5.23
C LYS A 47 17.98 -19.45 -5.64
N PRO A 48 17.92 -18.86 -6.85
CA PRO A 48 16.66 -18.35 -7.39
C PRO A 48 15.57 -19.45 -7.36
N GLY A 49 14.39 -19.12 -6.85
CA GLY A 49 13.28 -20.06 -6.70
C GLY A 49 13.33 -20.98 -5.47
N GLU A 50 14.43 -21.02 -4.72
CA GLU A 50 14.53 -21.80 -3.48
C GLU A 50 13.62 -21.21 -2.39
N SER A 51 12.82 -22.05 -1.74
CA SER A 51 11.98 -21.66 -0.61
C SER A 51 12.82 -21.41 0.64
N PHE A 52 12.44 -20.43 1.44
CA PHE A 52 13.06 -20.15 2.72
C PHE A 52 12.01 -19.77 3.77
N ASP A 53 12.36 -19.98 5.04
CA ASP A 53 11.59 -19.51 6.19
C ASP A 53 12.34 -18.34 6.80
N ILE A 54 11.79 -17.14 6.67
CA ILE A 54 12.47 -15.91 7.07
C ILE A 54 12.78 -15.86 8.57
N GLU A 55 11.91 -16.39 9.42
CA GLU A 55 12.12 -16.38 10.87
C GLU A 55 13.21 -17.38 11.24
N LYS A 56 13.24 -18.54 10.56
CA LYS A 56 14.33 -19.51 10.71
C LYS A 56 15.66 -18.89 10.33
N GLU A 57 15.76 -18.33 9.14
CA GLU A 57 17.02 -17.80 8.62
C GLU A 57 17.51 -16.62 9.47
N LEU A 58 16.62 -15.70 9.89
CA LEU A 58 16.98 -14.61 10.80
C LEU A 58 17.37 -15.10 12.20
N SER A 59 16.68 -16.11 12.73
CA SER A 59 17.05 -16.72 14.02
C SER A 59 18.44 -17.33 13.97
N ASP A 60 18.79 -18.04 12.88
CA ASP A 60 20.09 -18.66 12.68
C ASP A 60 21.21 -17.59 12.54
N ILE A 61 20.91 -16.47 11.86
CA ILE A 61 21.82 -15.32 11.73
C ILE A 61 22.12 -14.66 13.09
N ILE A 62 21.10 -14.46 13.94
CA ILE A 62 21.24 -13.76 15.23
C ILE A 62 21.81 -14.68 16.32
N LYS A 63 21.54 -15.98 16.26
CA LYS A 63 21.99 -16.97 17.26
C LYS A 63 22.79 -18.10 16.60
N PRO A 64 24.01 -17.84 16.13
CA PRO A 64 24.88 -18.89 15.61
C PRO A 64 25.36 -19.76 16.79
N LEU A 65 24.65 -20.87 17.00
CA LEU A 65 24.99 -22.06 17.80
C LEU A 65 25.91 -21.86 19.03
N LYS A 66 25.28 -21.67 20.20
CA LYS A 66 25.62 -22.43 21.42
C LYS A 66 24.34 -23.01 22.01
N GLY A 67 24.14 -24.31 21.79
CA GLY A 67 23.08 -25.13 22.39
C GLY A 67 22.00 -25.55 21.40
N ILE A 68 21.96 -26.84 21.08
CA ILE A 68 21.03 -27.55 20.18
C ILE A 68 19.57 -27.54 20.73
N PHE A 69 19.27 -26.70 21.73
CA PHE A 69 17.99 -26.61 22.46
C PHE A 69 17.50 -25.17 22.66
N GLN A 70 17.93 -24.20 21.84
CA GLN A 70 17.36 -22.86 21.92
C GLN A 70 16.03 -22.75 21.15
N LYS A 71 15.01 -22.22 21.81
CA LYS A 71 13.73 -21.84 21.19
C LYS A 71 14.00 -20.94 19.99
N LYS A 72 13.48 -21.34 18.83
CA LYS A 72 13.48 -20.55 17.58
C LYS A 72 12.84 -19.20 17.86
N LEU A 73 13.51 -18.12 17.44
CA LEU A 73 12.97 -16.78 17.65
C LEU A 73 11.83 -16.52 16.66
N ASN A 74 10.72 -15.99 17.17
CA ASN A 74 9.72 -15.39 16.30
C ASN A 74 10.19 -14.01 15.82
N TYR A 75 9.47 -13.43 14.86
CA TYR A 75 9.86 -12.14 14.29
C TYR A 75 9.92 -11.00 15.31
N GLU A 76 8.99 -10.94 16.26
CA GLU A 76 8.99 -9.91 17.29
C GLU A 76 10.22 -10.00 18.20
N GLU A 77 10.59 -11.21 18.62
CA GLU A 77 11.80 -11.46 19.41
C GLU A 77 13.08 -11.11 18.62
N ILE A 78 13.08 -11.32 17.29
CA ILE A 78 14.15 -10.88 16.39
C ILE A 78 14.27 -9.35 16.40
N LEU A 79 13.15 -8.64 16.22
CA LEU A 79 13.13 -7.18 16.26
C LEU A 79 13.62 -6.65 17.59
N GLN A 80 13.14 -7.18 18.71
CA GLN A 80 13.57 -6.78 20.05
C GLN A 80 15.08 -6.96 20.24
N LYS A 81 15.65 -8.06 19.72
CA LYS A 81 17.10 -8.29 19.77
C LYS A 81 17.89 -7.27 18.96
N ILE A 82 17.42 -6.92 17.77
CA ILE A 82 18.03 -5.88 16.93
C ILE A 82 17.91 -4.51 17.62
N PHE A 83 16.72 -4.20 18.13
CA PHE A 83 16.42 -2.96 18.84
C PHE A 83 17.34 -2.75 20.05
N ASN A 84 17.51 -3.80 20.86
CA ASN A 84 18.42 -3.80 22.01
C ASN A 84 19.89 -3.73 21.59
N HIS A 85 20.29 -4.41 20.51
CA HIS A 85 21.66 -4.38 20.00
C HIS A 85 22.11 -2.96 19.62
N TYR A 86 21.25 -2.22 18.91
CA TYR A 86 21.50 -0.83 18.52
C TYR A 86 21.16 0.18 19.62
N LYS A 87 20.75 -0.28 20.82
CA LYS A 87 20.37 0.57 21.95
C LYS A 87 19.34 1.64 21.57
N LEU A 88 18.36 1.26 20.74
CA LEU A 88 17.32 2.18 20.33
C LEU A 88 16.44 2.54 21.53
N HIS A 89 16.02 3.81 21.60
CA HIS A 89 15.12 4.32 22.62
C HIS A 89 13.80 4.67 21.97
N GLY A 90 12.70 4.16 22.52
CA GLY A 90 11.38 4.40 21.97
C GLY A 90 10.38 3.32 22.36
N SER A 91 9.16 3.47 21.85
CA SER A 91 8.07 2.55 22.15
C SER A 91 8.28 1.24 21.39
N THR A 92 8.36 0.13 22.13
CA THR A 92 8.28 -1.24 21.61
C THR A 92 6.83 -1.77 21.62
N SER A 93 5.84 -0.87 21.74
CA SER A 93 4.43 -1.25 21.94
C SER A 93 3.82 -2.02 20.77
N SER A 94 4.47 -2.05 19.60
CA SER A 94 4.08 -2.89 18.47
C SER A 94 5.26 -3.23 17.56
N VAL A 95 5.15 -4.36 16.87
CA VAL A 95 6.07 -4.79 15.79
C VAL A 95 6.30 -3.68 14.77
N LYS A 96 5.22 -3.01 14.34
CA LYS A 96 5.28 -1.91 13.36
C LYS A 96 6.20 -0.78 13.82
N LYS A 97 6.02 -0.30 15.06
CA LYS A 97 6.84 0.80 15.59
C LYS A 97 8.31 0.42 15.71
N MET A 98 8.60 -0.84 16.08
CA MET A 98 9.98 -1.34 16.10
C MET A 98 10.60 -1.36 14.70
N GLU A 99 9.85 -1.81 13.69
CA GLU A 99 10.31 -1.81 12.30
C GLU A 99 10.59 -0.41 11.78
N GLU A 100 9.67 0.54 11.98
CA GLU A 100 9.82 1.94 11.58
C GLU A 100 11.04 2.59 12.24
N GLN A 101 11.23 2.37 13.54
CA GLN A 101 12.40 2.90 14.25
C GLN A 101 13.71 2.28 13.78
N ILE A 102 13.75 0.96 13.54
CA ILE A 102 14.94 0.29 13.00
C ILE A 102 15.26 0.82 11.59
N LEU A 103 14.24 0.97 10.74
CA LEU A 103 14.37 1.50 9.38
C LEU A 103 14.88 2.95 9.39
N LEU A 104 14.27 3.83 10.19
CA LEU A 104 14.71 5.22 10.33
C LEU A 104 16.10 5.34 10.92
N TYR A 105 16.42 4.53 11.94
CA TYR A 105 17.76 4.49 12.54
C TYR A 105 18.81 4.10 11.50
N LYS A 106 18.61 2.99 10.78
CA LYS A 106 19.58 2.53 9.77
C LYS A 106 19.68 3.52 8.61
N PHE A 107 18.58 4.13 8.18
CA PHE A 107 18.62 5.19 7.19
C PHE A 107 19.46 6.38 7.67
N LYS A 108 19.19 6.89 8.87
CA LYS A 108 19.94 8.02 9.47
C LYS A 108 21.42 7.67 9.62
N GLU A 109 21.73 6.50 10.16
CA GLU A 109 23.10 6.02 10.33
C GLU A 109 23.86 6.02 9.00
N ASN A 110 23.19 5.64 7.90
CA ASN A 110 23.80 5.58 6.59
C ASN A 110 23.87 6.96 5.93
N TYR A 111 22.83 7.77 6.09
CA TYR A 111 22.77 9.16 5.63
C TYR A 111 23.87 10.01 6.28
N ASP A 112 24.10 9.86 7.58
CA ASP A 112 25.09 10.64 8.32
C ASP A 112 26.52 10.41 7.84
N LYS A 113 26.80 9.23 7.26
CA LYS A 113 28.09 8.84 6.67
C LYS A 113 28.32 9.40 5.26
N LEU A 114 27.29 9.95 4.63
CA LEU A 114 27.43 10.60 3.33
C LEU A 114 28.26 11.88 3.43
N SER A 115 28.99 12.22 2.38
CA SER A 115 29.69 13.50 2.30
C SER A 115 28.73 14.69 2.18
N PRO A 116 29.19 15.92 2.46
CA PRO A 116 28.36 17.11 2.30
C PRO A 116 27.72 17.24 0.91
N GLU A 117 28.44 16.87 -0.15
CA GLU A 117 27.97 16.91 -1.53
C GLU A 117 26.87 15.86 -1.79
N GLU A 118 27.05 14.66 -1.26
CA GLU A 118 26.07 13.56 -1.36
C GLU A 118 24.79 13.90 -0.58
N LYS A 119 24.93 14.48 0.63
CA LYS A 119 23.82 14.98 1.44
C LYS A 119 23.06 16.09 0.73
N LYS A 120 23.78 17.04 0.12
CA LYS A 120 23.18 18.13 -0.66
C LYS A 120 22.39 17.59 -1.86
N LYS A 121 22.98 16.67 -2.63
CA LYS A 121 22.30 16.04 -3.77
C LYS A 121 21.07 15.23 -3.34
N PHE A 122 21.15 14.53 -2.21
CA PHE A 122 19.99 13.86 -1.62
C PHE A 122 18.88 14.87 -1.28
N GLN A 123 19.22 15.98 -0.63
CA GLN A 123 18.25 17.02 -0.29
C GLN A 123 17.61 17.65 -1.54
N GLU A 124 18.38 17.89 -2.60
CA GLU A 124 17.87 18.42 -3.87
C GLU A 124 16.86 17.47 -4.51
N GLU A 125 17.16 16.17 -4.58
CA GLU A 125 16.22 15.17 -5.12
C GLU A 125 15.00 14.98 -4.21
N LEU A 126 15.16 15.06 -2.88
CA LEU A 126 14.06 15.05 -1.93
C LEU A 126 13.13 16.25 -2.14
N ASN A 127 13.68 17.45 -2.31
CA ASN A 127 12.87 18.66 -2.53
C ASN A 127 12.04 18.56 -3.81
N LYS A 128 12.64 18.09 -4.91
CA LYS A 128 11.90 17.86 -6.19
C LYS A 128 10.71 16.92 -5.99
N VAL A 129 10.88 15.87 -5.18
CA VAL A 129 9.80 14.94 -4.85
C VAL A 129 8.68 15.63 -4.07
N LEU A 130 9.04 16.38 -3.02
CA LEU A 130 8.08 17.04 -2.14
C LEU A 130 7.28 18.13 -2.88
N GLU A 131 7.96 18.90 -3.73
CA GLU A 131 7.34 19.89 -4.63
C GLU A 131 6.34 19.25 -5.58
N ASN A 132 6.69 18.13 -6.21
CA ASN A 132 5.78 17.38 -7.10
C ASN A 132 4.55 16.82 -6.39
N GLN A 133 4.58 16.74 -5.06
CA GLN A 133 3.48 16.24 -4.24
C GLN A 133 2.71 17.37 -3.52
N ASN A 134 2.94 18.63 -3.93
CA ASN A 134 2.32 19.83 -3.33
C ASN A 134 2.51 19.95 -1.81
N LEU A 135 3.60 19.39 -1.27
CA LEU A 135 3.97 19.61 0.13
C LEU A 135 4.81 20.88 0.23
N GLU A 136 4.32 21.88 0.97
CA GLU A 136 5.00 23.15 1.23
C GLU A 136 6.40 22.89 1.85
N SER A 137 7.43 23.03 1.03
CA SER A 137 8.84 22.80 1.37
C SER A 137 9.37 23.80 2.40
N SER A 138 8.70 24.95 2.55
CA SER A 138 9.07 26.06 3.41
C SER A 138 9.06 25.71 4.91
N GLN A 139 8.09 24.90 5.35
CA GLN A 139 7.99 24.46 6.75
C GLN A 139 9.00 23.35 7.09
N LEU A 140 9.37 22.52 6.10
CA LEU A 140 10.26 21.37 6.27
C LEU A 140 11.75 21.73 6.18
N ALA A 141 12.08 22.82 5.47
CA ALA A 141 13.47 23.25 5.25
C ALA A 141 14.25 23.58 6.54
N SER A 142 13.55 23.96 7.62
CA SER A 142 14.16 24.33 8.91
C SER A 142 14.60 23.13 9.77
N LEU A 143 14.15 21.92 9.44
CA LEU A 143 14.28 20.73 10.31
C LEU A 143 15.44 19.80 9.90
N GLY A 144 16.16 20.15 8.83
CA GLY A 144 17.14 19.28 8.18
C GLY A 144 16.51 18.06 7.51
N THR A 145 17.24 17.36 6.64
CA THR A 145 16.72 16.26 5.82
C THR A 145 16.03 15.15 6.64
N VAL A 146 16.66 14.72 7.73
CA VAL A 146 16.14 13.64 8.57
C VAL A 146 14.94 14.10 9.40
N GLY A 147 14.94 15.35 9.88
CA GLY A 147 13.79 15.95 10.58
C GLY A 147 12.60 16.20 9.64
N ALA A 148 12.86 16.61 8.41
CA ALA A 148 11.85 16.76 7.36
C ALA A 148 11.19 15.41 7.00
N LEU A 149 11.98 14.34 6.88
CA LEU A 149 11.45 12.98 6.64
C LEU A 149 10.65 12.46 7.84
N ALA A 150 11.09 12.74 9.06
CA ALA A 150 10.37 12.36 10.28
C ALA A 150 9.05 13.16 10.47
N LEU A 151 8.97 14.39 9.98
CA LEU A 151 7.71 15.16 10.02
C LEU A 151 6.78 14.82 8.85
N ALA A 152 7.34 14.50 7.69
CA ALA A 152 6.60 13.89 6.58
C ALA A 152 6.04 12.48 6.92
N GLU A 153 6.35 11.95 8.10
CA GLU A 153 5.71 10.76 8.69
C GLU A 153 4.21 11.01 8.95
N LEU A 154 3.81 12.26 9.26
CA LEU A 154 2.39 12.64 9.45
C LEU A 154 1.55 12.44 8.19
N SER A 155 2.17 12.51 7.00
CA SER A 155 1.51 12.25 5.71
C SER A 155 1.80 10.85 5.14
N GLY A 156 2.61 10.02 5.83
CA GLY A 156 3.05 8.70 5.36
C GLY A 156 4.06 8.72 4.22
N MET A 157 4.46 9.90 3.72
CA MET A 157 5.36 10.04 2.57
C MET A 157 6.83 9.91 2.95
N GLY A 158 7.23 10.42 4.12
CA GLY A 158 8.63 10.37 4.58
C GLY A 158 9.14 8.94 4.73
N ILE A 159 8.35 8.08 5.36
CA ILE A 159 8.71 6.67 5.57
C ILE A 159 8.74 5.89 4.24
N TYR A 160 7.89 6.25 3.27
CA TYR A 160 7.92 5.66 1.93
C TYR A 160 9.16 6.06 1.13
N ILE A 161 9.58 7.31 1.23
CA ILE A 161 10.82 7.79 0.61
C ILE A 161 12.00 7.01 1.18
N VAL A 162 12.10 6.91 2.50
CA VAL A 162 13.14 6.12 3.19
C VAL A 162 13.12 4.66 2.73
N ALA A 163 11.94 4.03 2.74
CA ALA A 163 11.78 2.65 2.28
C ALA A 163 12.20 2.47 0.81
N SER A 164 11.75 3.37 -0.07
CA SER A 164 12.08 3.35 -1.50
C SER A 164 13.58 3.53 -1.74
N THR A 165 14.24 4.40 -0.97
CA THR A 165 15.70 4.56 -1.05
C THR A 165 16.43 3.30 -0.64
N LEU A 166 16.03 2.69 0.48
CA LEU A 166 16.69 1.48 1.00
C LEU A 166 16.48 0.29 0.06
N VAL A 167 15.28 0.12 -0.49
CA VAL A 167 15.00 -0.95 -1.46
C VAL A 167 15.72 -0.67 -2.77
N GLY A 168 15.54 0.50 -3.38
CA GLY A 168 16.21 0.86 -4.63
C GLY A 168 17.72 0.71 -4.55
N GLY A 169 18.31 1.22 -3.48
CA GLY A 169 19.73 1.12 -3.19
C GLY A 169 20.23 -0.32 -3.13
N LEU A 170 19.56 -1.17 -2.37
CA LEU A 170 19.97 -2.56 -2.24
C LEU A 170 19.68 -3.38 -3.50
N THR A 171 18.53 -3.20 -4.12
CA THR A 171 18.15 -3.99 -5.31
C THR A 171 19.10 -3.70 -6.47
N SER A 172 19.45 -2.44 -6.68
CA SER A 172 20.43 -2.06 -7.69
C SER A 172 21.79 -2.69 -7.40
N LEU A 173 22.27 -2.67 -6.15
CA LEU A 173 23.52 -3.34 -5.76
C LEU A 173 23.49 -4.84 -6.07
N LEU A 174 22.36 -5.49 -5.80
CA LEU A 174 22.20 -6.92 -6.06
C LEU A 174 22.09 -7.25 -7.56
N GLY A 175 22.05 -6.24 -8.43
CA GLY A 175 21.77 -6.37 -9.86
C GLY A 175 20.36 -6.89 -10.10
N ILE A 176 19.41 -6.47 -9.25
CA ILE A 176 17.98 -6.77 -9.40
C ILE A 176 17.31 -5.46 -9.78
N THR A 177 16.78 -5.42 -10.99
CA THR A 177 15.93 -4.34 -11.45
C THR A 177 14.49 -4.70 -11.12
N LEU A 178 13.87 -4.00 -10.16
CA LEU A 178 12.43 -4.12 -9.97
C LEU A 178 11.69 -3.34 -11.06
N PRO A 179 10.46 -3.73 -11.44
CA PRO A 179 9.73 -3.06 -12.49
C PRO A 179 9.45 -1.62 -12.07
N PHE A 180 9.43 -0.70 -13.03
CA PHE A 180 9.15 0.72 -12.76
C PHE A 180 7.85 0.93 -11.97
N ALA A 181 6.85 0.07 -12.21
CA ALA A 181 5.57 0.05 -11.50
C ALA A 181 5.71 -0.17 -9.98
N PHE A 182 6.82 -0.74 -9.51
CA PHE A 182 7.04 -1.01 -8.09
C PHE A 182 7.31 0.26 -7.26
N TYR A 183 7.86 1.30 -7.89
CA TYR A 183 8.19 2.57 -7.23
C TYR A 183 7.25 3.72 -7.66
N THR A 184 6.04 3.38 -8.13
CA THR A 184 5.09 4.35 -8.72
C THR A 184 4.88 5.57 -7.81
N GLY A 185 5.43 6.69 -8.23
CA GLY A 185 5.28 7.97 -7.53
C GLY A 185 6.39 8.97 -7.78
N MET A 186 7.62 8.52 -8.11
CA MET A 186 8.77 9.43 -8.16
C MET A 186 9.86 9.00 -9.18
N SER A 187 9.58 9.04 -10.47
CA SER A 187 10.50 8.56 -11.52
C SER A 187 11.93 9.15 -11.43
N SER A 188 12.07 10.43 -11.09
CA SER A 188 13.37 11.10 -10.88
C SER A 188 14.09 10.59 -9.64
N PHE A 189 13.36 10.41 -8.55
CA PHE A 189 13.89 9.83 -7.31
C PHE A 189 14.36 8.39 -7.52
N LEU A 190 13.69 7.62 -8.40
CA LEU A 190 14.12 6.27 -8.74
C LEU A 190 15.52 6.25 -9.36
N ALA A 191 15.80 7.11 -10.33
CA ALA A 191 17.14 7.23 -10.92
C ALA A 191 18.21 7.60 -9.86
N PHE A 192 17.83 8.43 -8.89
CA PHE A 192 18.71 8.78 -7.77
C PHE A 192 18.96 7.61 -6.81
N VAL A 193 17.92 6.91 -6.34
CA VAL A 193 18.06 5.80 -5.37
C VAL A 193 18.61 4.52 -5.99
N THR A 194 18.51 4.37 -7.31
CA THR A 194 19.19 3.29 -8.04
C THR A 194 20.63 3.66 -8.41
N GLY A 195 21.06 4.89 -8.14
CA GLY A 195 22.42 5.38 -8.35
C GLY A 195 23.32 5.24 -7.12
N PRO A 196 24.57 5.79 -7.20
CA PRO A 196 25.60 5.59 -6.17
C PRO A 196 25.18 5.98 -4.75
N ILE A 197 24.42 7.07 -4.60
CA ILE A 197 23.96 7.55 -3.29
C ILE A 197 22.92 6.61 -2.69
N GLY A 198 22.00 6.10 -3.52
CA GLY A 198 21.02 5.13 -3.06
C GLY A 198 21.66 3.83 -2.59
N TRP A 199 22.68 3.31 -3.28
CA TRP A 199 23.44 2.15 -2.79
C TRP A 199 24.11 2.45 -1.46
N ALA A 200 24.70 3.65 -1.32
CA ALA A 200 25.36 4.08 -0.11
C ALA A 200 24.42 4.05 1.09
N ILE A 201 23.19 4.52 0.90
CA ILE A 201 22.15 4.44 1.92
C ILE A 201 21.64 3.00 2.10
N GLY A 202 21.52 2.21 1.02
CA GLY A 202 20.96 0.85 1.03
C GLY A 202 21.78 -0.18 1.82
N ILE A 203 23.11 -0.08 1.83
CA ILE A 203 24.01 -0.99 2.56
C ILE A 203 24.91 -0.32 3.61
N GLY A 204 24.83 1.01 3.73
CA GLY A 204 25.44 1.75 4.83
C GLY A 204 26.95 1.80 4.86
N ALA A 205 27.53 1.56 6.05
CA ALA A 205 28.98 1.63 6.30
C ALA A 205 29.83 0.86 5.27
N PHE A 206 29.26 -0.24 4.76
CA PHE A 206 29.89 -1.04 3.74
C PHE A 206 30.16 -0.24 2.46
N ALA A 207 29.19 0.53 1.98
CA ALA A 207 29.35 1.37 0.79
C ALA A 207 30.35 2.52 1.01
N TYR A 208 30.42 3.07 2.22
CA TYR A 208 31.39 4.12 2.56
C TYR A 208 32.84 3.61 2.39
N SER A 209 33.11 2.35 2.74
CA SER A 209 34.44 1.75 2.55
C SER A 209 34.87 1.56 1.09
N VAL A 210 33.93 1.71 0.14
CA VAL A 210 34.12 1.44 -1.29
C VAL A 210 33.59 2.60 -2.15
N ARG A 211 33.61 3.82 -1.59
CA ARG A 211 33.01 5.04 -2.15
C ARG A 211 33.44 5.38 -3.59
N ASN A 212 34.62 4.92 -4.02
CA ASN A 212 35.17 5.15 -5.36
C ASN A 212 35.11 3.91 -6.28
N GLU A 213 34.37 2.87 -5.90
CA GLU A 213 34.33 1.61 -6.65
C GLU A 213 33.08 1.50 -7.51
N SER A 214 33.18 0.70 -8.58
CA SER A 214 32.03 0.38 -9.42
C SER A 214 31.00 -0.46 -8.65
N LEU A 215 29.72 -0.35 -9.01
CA LEU A 215 28.63 -1.17 -8.47
C LEU A 215 29.00 -2.66 -8.39
N GLU A 216 29.65 -3.18 -9.41
CA GLU A 216 30.04 -4.59 -9.50
C GLU A 216 31.02 -5.00 -8.39
N SER A 217 31.99 -4.14 -8.07
CA SER A 217 32.94 -4.38 -6.97
C SER A 217 32.23 -4.37 -5.62
N ILE A 218 31.37 -3.37 -5.40
CA ILE A 218 30.55 -3.25 -4.18
C ILE A 218 29.67 -4.51 -4.04
N SER A 219 29.04 -4.95 -5.12
CA SER A 219 28.18 -6.14 -5.15
C SER A 219 28.97 -7.41 -4.83
N LYS A 220 30.15 -7.58 -5.44
CA LYS A 220 31.02 -8.74 -5.22
C LYS A 220 31.51 -8.80 -3.79
N LYS A 221 32.06 -7.70 -3.27
CA LYS A 221 32.56 -7.61 -1.89
C LYS A 221 31.44 -7.76 -0.87
N PHE A 222 30.26 -7.21 -1.16
CA PHE A 222 29.07 -7.40 -0.34
C PHE A 222 28.77 -8.89 -0.27
N ARG A 223 28.62 -9.57 -1.42
CA ARG A 223 28.37 -11.01 -1.49
C ARG A 223 29.44 -11.83 -0.75
N THR A 224 30.74 -11.56 -0.92
CA THR A 224 31.79 -12.34 -0.24
C THR A 224 31.77 -12.18 1.28
N THR A 225 31.64 -10.95 1.76
CA THR A 225 31.54 -10.63 3.20
C THR A 225 30.28 -11.25 3.80
N PHE A 226 29.21 -11.19 3.03
CA PHE A 226 27.91 -11.73 3.37
C PHE A 226 27.92 -13.26 3.46
N LEU A 227 28.56 -13.94 2.51
CA LEU A 227 28.73 -15.40 2.51
C LEU A 227 29.59 -15.88 3.69
N ALA A 228 30.61 -15.12 4.07
CA ALA A 228 31.47 -15.42 5.20
C ALA A 228 30.74 -15.29 6.56
N SER A 229 29.61 -14.57 6.60
CA SER A 229 28.88 -14.30 7.85
C SER A 229 28.27 -15.53 8.53
N LYS A 230 27.99 -16.61 7.78
CA LYS A 230 27.35 -17.82 8.31
C LYS A 230 28.24 -18.61 9.31
N ASN A 231 29.53 -18.30 9.39
CA ASN A 231 30.51 -19.00 10.24
C ASN A 231 30.89 -18.23 11.52
N LEU A 232 30.16 -17.20 11.91
CA LEU A 232 30.51 -16.36 13.06
C LEU A 232 30.01 -16.96 14.39
N VAL A 233 30.88 -16.99 15.42
CA VAL A 233 30.53 -17.42 16.79
C VAL A 233 29.65 -16.39 17.53
N ARG A 234 29.60 -15.14 17.02
CA ARG A 234 28.72 -14.07 17.50
C ARG A 234 27.67 -13.80 16.43
N GLY A 235 26.41 -13.61 16.85
CA GLY A 235 25.30 -13.27 15.95
C GLY A 235 25.61 -12.10 15.04
N ASN A 236 25.21 -12.20 13.77
CA ASN A 236 25.40 -11.14 12.80
C ASN A 236 24.17 -10.20 12.78
N TYR A 237 24.14 -9.30 13.75
CA TYR A 237 23.09 -8.30 13.89
C TYR A 237 23.04 -7.31 12.72
N GLU A 238 24.18 -7.02 12.09
CA GLU A 238 24.24 -6.10 10.95
C GLU A 238 23.50 -6.68 9.74
N LEU A 239 23.79 -7.92 9.37
CA LEU A 239 23.03 -8.64 8.36
C LEU A 239 21.56 -8.71 8.76
N ALA A 240 21.24 -9.20 9.97
CA ALA A 240 19.85 -9.33 10.39
C ALA A 240 19.08 -8.00 10.26
N SER A 241 19.72 -6.88 10.59
CA SER A 241 19.17 -5.54 10.42
C SER A 241 18.92 -5.20 8.95
N ILE A 242 19.84 -5.51 8.02
CA ILE A 242 19.66 -5.27 6.58
C ILE A 242 18.44 -6.04 6.07
N ILE A 243 18.32 -7.33 6.42
CA ILE A 243 17.16 -8.13 6.01
C ILE A 243 15.87 -7.56 6.59
N VAL A 244 15.84 -7.23 7.89
CA VAL A 244 14.67 -6.67 8.55
C VAL A 244 14.26 -5.32 7.96
N VAL A 245 15.23 -4.45 7.69
CA VAL A 245 15.00 -3.16 7.02
C VAL A 245 14.38 -3.36 5.65
N GLN A 246 14.84 -4.35 4.89
CA GLN A 246 14.24 -4.67 3.59
C GLN A 246 12.83 -5.26 3.73
N ILE A 247 12.59 -6.17 4.69
CA ILE A 247 11.25 -6.66 4.99
C ILE A 247 10.31 -5.48 5.27
N CYS A 248 10.73 -4.56 6.14
CA CYS A 248 9.97 -3.36 6.49
C CYS A 248 9.72 -2.47 5.26
N ALA A 249 10.77 -2.18 4.50
CA ALA A 249 10.68 -1.29 3.35
C ALA A 249 9.78 -1.86 2.23
N PHE A 250 9.90 -3.15 1.91
CA PHE A 250 8.98 -3.81 0.98
C PHE A 250 7.53 -3.78 1.48
N ARG A 251 7.30 -3.96 2.79
CA ARG A 251 5.95 -3.84 3.37
C ARG A 251 5.38 -2.45 3.21
N ILE A 252 6.17 -1.41 3.50
CA ILE A 252 5.75 -0.01 3.35
C ILE A 252 5.38 0.28 1.89
N ILE A 253 6.25 -0.07 0.95
CA ILE A 253 6.03 0.19 -0.49
C ILE A 253 4.77 -0.54 -0.99
N LEU A 254 4.64 -1.84 -0.68
CA LEU A 254 3.49 -2.63 -1.11
C LEU A 254 2.18 -2.18 -0.46
N ASN A 255 2.20 -1.75 0.80
CA ASN A 255 1.02 -1.19 1.46
C ASN A 255 0.60 0.10 0.77
N GLN A 256 1.54 0.98 0.43
CA GLN A 256 1.21 2.21 -0.26
C GLN A 256 0.68 1.96 -1.67
N GLU A 257 1.26 1.02 -2.42
CA GLU A 257 0.74 0.62 -3.73
C GLU A 257 -0.70 0.11 -3.63
N LYS A 258 -0.98 -0.78 -2.67
CA LYS A 258 -2.32 -1.29 -2.44
C LYS A 258 -3.30 -0.20 -2.01
N ASN A 259 -2.88 0.71 -1.14
CA ASN A 259 -3.71 1.83 -0.71
C ASN A 259 -4.07 2.75 -1.89
N LYS A 260 -3.11 3.08 -2.76
CA LYS A 260 -3.37 3.83 -4.00
C LYS A 260 -4.34 3.10 -4.93
N LYS A 261 -4.18 1.78 -5.09
CA LYS A 261 -5.13 0.97 -5.89
C LYS A 261 -6.53 0.98 -5.29
N ILE A 262 -6.65 0.89 -3.97
CA ILE A 262 -7.93 0.99 -3.27
C ILE A 262 -8.56 2.37 -3.47
N GLU A 263 -7.77 3.44 -3.39
CA GLU A 263 -8.24 4.80 -3.62
C GLU A 263 -8.79 4.99 -5.05
N VAL A 264 -8.06 4.52 -6.06
CA VAL A 264 -8.52 4.53 -7.46
C VAL A 264 -9.82 3.73 -7.62
N LEU A 265 -9.85 2.48 -7.13
CA LEU A 265 -11.05 1.65 -7.22
C LEU A 265 -12.26 2.28 -6.51
N ASN A 266 -12.04 2.91 -5.35
CA ASN A 266 -13.11 3.61 -4.64
C ASN A 266 -13.64 4.81 -5.45
N SER A 267 -12.76 5.53 -6.16
CA SER A 267 -13.17 6.63 -7.04
C SER A 267 -13.99 6.14 -8.24
N GLU A 268 -13.61 5.01 -8.84
CA GLU A 268 -14.35 4.37 -9.93
C GLU A 268 -15.73 3.90 -9.45
N ILE A 269 -15.79 3.23 -8.29
CA ILE A 269 -17.05 2.82 -7.64
C ILE A 269 -17.95 4.03 -7.36
N ALA A 270 -17.39 5.17 -6.94
CA ALA A 270 -18.19 6.37 -6.67
C ALA A 270 -18.84 6.94 -7.95
N ILE A 271 -18.15 6.87 -9.10
CA ILE A 271 -18.69 7.27 -10.40
C ILE A 271 -19.82 6.32 -10.80
N GLU A 272 -19.59 5.01 -10.74
CA GLU A 272 -20.62 4.01 -11.08
C GLU A 272 -21.86 4.13 -10.19
N ARG A 273 -21.70 4.40 -8.89
CA ARG A 273 -22.83 4.65 -7.98
C ARG A 273 -23.65 5.87 -8.36
N LYS A 274 -22.99 6.93 -8.85
CA LYS A 274 -23.67 8.14 -9.34
C LYS A 274 -24.49 7.84 -10.58
N GLU A 275 -23.93 7.08 -11.52
CA GLU A 275 -24.65 6.62 -12.73
C GLU A 275 -25.83 5.72 -12.37
N GLN A 276 -25.65 4.77 -11.46
CA GLN A 276 -26.72 3.92 -10.96
C GLN A 276 -27.88 4.75 -10.38
N THR A 277 -27.56 5.76 -9.58
CA THR A 277 -28.56 6.66 -8.98
C THR A 277 -29.34 7.44 -10.05
N GLN A 278 -28.67 7.90 -11.11
CA GLN A 278 -29.33 8.57 -12.24
C GLN A 278 -30.23 7.63 -13.05
N VAL A 279 -29.85 6.36 -13.19
CA VAL A 279 -30.68 5.35 -13.85
C VAL A 279 -31.89 5.03 -12.98
N SER A 280 -31.71 4.85 -11.66
CA SER A 280 -32.80 4.62 -10.72
C SER A 280 -33.85 5.74 -10.73
N SER A 281 -33.45 7.01 -10.78
CA SER A 281 -34.40 8.12 -10.86
C SER A 281 -35.18 8.16 -12.18
N LYS A 282 -34.58 7.73 -13.30
CA LYS A 282 -35.29 7.54 -14.57
C LYS A 282 -36.31 6.42 -14.50
N ILE A 283 -35.98 5.31 -13.84
CA ILE A 283 -36.93 4.21 -13.62
C ILE A 283 -38.12 4.70 -12.80
N GLU A 284 -37.89 5.41 -11.68
CA GLU A 284 -38.97 5.99 -10.87
C GLU A 284 -39.88 6.92 -11.66
N MET A 285 -39.30 7.77 -12.53
CA MET A 285 -40.10 8.64 -13.42
C MET A 285 -41.00 7.83 -14.38
N VAL A 286 -40.47 6.76 -14.97
CA VAL A 286 -41.24 5.89 -15.87
C VAL A 286 -42.34 5.14 -15.10
N GLU A 287 -42.05 4.68 -13.88
CA GLU A 287 -43.04 4.01 -13.02
C GLU A 287 -44.21 4.95 -12.65
N LEU A 288 -43.91 6.20 -12.31
CA LEU A 288 -44.94 7.22 -12.05
C LEU A 288 -45.80 7.51 -13.28
N GLN A 289 -45.20 7.59 -14.46
CA GLN A 289 -45.93 7.75 -15.71
C GLN A 289 -46.84 6.54 -16.00
N LEU A 290 -46.34 5.33 -15.80
CA LEU A 290 -47.12 4.11 -15.98
C LEU A 290 -48.31 4.04 -15.03
N GLN A 291 -48.12 4.44 -13.76
CA GLN A 291 -49.20 4.51 -12.78
C GLN A 291 -50.31 5.47 -13.25
N GLY A 292 -49.94 6.67 -13.72
CA GLY A 292 -50.92 7.62 -14.26
C GLY A 292 -51.72 7.07 -15.44
N ILE A 293 -51.06 6.35 -16.36
CA ILE A 293 -51.72 5.69 -17.51
C ILE A 293 -52.68 4.60 -17.04
N LEU A 294 -52.31 3.81 -16.01
CA LEU A 294 -53.17 2.76 -15.47
C LEU A 294 -54.43 3.35 -14.81
N GLU A 295 -54.30 4.45 -14.07
CA GLU A 295 -55.42 5.17 -13.47
C GLU A 295 -56.38 5.73 -14.55
N GLU A 296 -55.84 6.29 -15.64
CA GLU A 296 -56.64 6.76 -16.77
C GLU A 296 -57.38 5.62 -17.48
N LYS A 297 -56.69 4.50 -17.72
CA LYS A 297 -57.29 3.28 -18.28
C LYS A 297 -58.46 2.77 -17.44
N GLU A 298 -58.34 2.82 -16.12
CA GLU A 298 -59.41 2.38 -15.20
C GLU A 298 -60.63 3.31 -15.26
N LYS A 299 -60.43 4.63 -15.35
CA LYS A 299 -61.53 5.59 -15.57
C LYS A 299 -62.27 5.32 -16.88
N LEU A 300 -61.54 5.06 -17.97
CA LEU A 300 -62.16 4.72 -19.26
C LEU A 300 -62.98 3.42 -19.20
N TYR A 301 -62.54 2.42 -18.43
CA TYR A 301 -63.33 1.20 -18.23
C TYR A 301 -64.63 1.45 -17.46
N GLN A 302 -64.59 2.31 -16.44
CA GLN A 302 -65.78 2.71 -15.69
C GLN A 302 -66.79 3.45 -16.59
N GLU A 303 -66.31 4.43 -17.37
CA GLU A 303 -67.15 5.18 -18.30
C GLU A 303 -67.80 4.28 -19.36
N ARG A 304 -67.02 3.36 -19.96
CA ARG A 304 -67.55 2.37 -20.90
C ARG A 304 -68.63 1.49 -20.24
N GLY A 305 -68.46 1.10 -18.97
CA GLY A 305 -69.45 0.33 -18.22
C GLY A 305 -70.78 1.07 -18.03
N ILE A 306 -70.71 2.36 -17.72
CA ILE A 306 -71.87 3.26 -17.62
C ILE A 306 -72.58 3.35 -18.97
N ILE A 307 -71.83 3.59 -20.05
CA ILE A 307 -72.37 3.66 -21.41
C ILE A 307 -73.05 2.35 -21.79
N SER A 308 -72.41 1.21 -21.53
CA SER A 308 -72.96 -0.12 -21.85
C SER A 308 -74.28 -0.39 -21.13
N SER A 309 -74.38 0.02 -19.85
CA SER A 309 -75.62 -0.11 -19.08
C SER A 309 -76.75 0.77 -19.64
N SER A 310 -76.41 2.00 -20.07
CA SER A 310 -77.35 2.92 -20.73
C SER A 310 -77.86 2.35 -22.06
N ILE A 311 -76.98 1.74 -22.87
CA ILE A 311 -77.35 1.05 -24.11
C ILE A 311 -78.35 -0.08 -23.82
N GLN A 312 -78.05 -0.97 -22.87
CA GLN A 312 -78.95 -2.07 -22.50
C GLN A 312 -80.34 -1.58 -22.07
N ASN A 313 -80.41 -0.51 -21.27
CA ASN A 313 -81.68 0.06 -20.85
C ASN A 313 -82.49 0.61 -22.03
N LYS A 314 -81.84 1.30 -22.97
CA LYS A 314 -82.48 1.80 -24.20
C LYS A 314 -82.95 0.67 -25.11
N GLU A 315 -82.15 -0.37 -25.29
CA GLU A 315 -82.51 -1.57 -26.06
C GLU A 315 -83.75 -2.26 -25.46
N LYS A 316 -83.76 -2.48 -24.14
CA LYS A 316 -84.90 -3.05 -23.42
C LYS A 316 -86.16 -2.21 -23.61
N SER A 317 -86.03 -0.88 -23.52
CA SER A 317 -87.15 0.06 -23.69
C SER A 317 -87.70 0.02 -25.13
N ALA A 318 -86.81 -0.01 -26.13
CA ALA A 318 -87.20 -0.15 -27.54
C ALA A 318 -87.88 -1.50 -27.82
N GLN A 319 -87.44 -2.57 -27.17
CA GLN A 319 -88.02 -3.90 -27.30
C GLN A 319 -89.44 -3.97 -26.74
N ILE A 320 -89.67 -3.35 -25.57
CA ILE A 320 -91.01 -3.19 -24.99
C ILE A 320 -91.94 -2.43 -25.94
N LEU A 321 -91.48 -1.30 -26.49
CA LEU A 321 -92.27 -0.51 -27.45
C LEU A 321 -92.62 -1.29 -28.71
N LYS A 322 -91.66 -2.06 -29.27
CA LYS A 322 -91.92 -2.93 -30.43
C LYS A 322 -92.95 -4.01 -30.15
N SER A 323 -92.93 -4.61 -28.96
CA SER A 323 -93.90 -5.65 -28.57
C SER A 323 -95.32 -5.12 -28.36
N ALA A 324 -95.50 -3.81 -28.12
CA ALA A 324 -96.81 -3.19 -27.95
C ALA A 324 -97.50 -2.79 -29.28
N LEU A 325 -96.79 -2.88 -30.40
CA LEU A 325 -97.29 -2.52 -31.74
C LEU A 325 -97.82 -3.72 -32.54
N ILE A 326 -97.74 -4.94 -31.98
CA ILE A 326 -98.21 -6.21 -32.56
C ILE A 326 -99.43 -6.66 -31.77
#